data_AF-A0A2J4R640-F1
#
_entry.id   AF-A0A2J4R640-F1
#
_cell.length_a   1.000
_cell.length_b   1.000
_cell.length_c   1.000
_cell.angle_alpha   90.00
_cell.angle_beta   90.00
_cell.angle_gamma   90.00
#
_symmetry.space_group_name_H-M   'P 1'
#
loop_
_entity.id
_entity.type
_entity.pdbx_description
1 polymer ?
#
loop_
_entity_poly.entity_id
_entity_poly.type
_entity_poly.pdbx_seq_one_letter_code
_entity_poly.pdbx_strand_id
1 'polypeptide(L)' 'MSNSRVFATCHDASGAPISVTWYGNACNLNDAIQRMAHEAQSNGWSVGTVICVQQRKSTKSVEVCHE' A
#
# COMPACT_ATOMS: atom_id res chain seq x y z
N MET A 1 4.89 -8.89 10.08
CA MET A 1 4.57 -8.13 8.86
C MET A 1 3.10 -7.77 8.91
N SER A 2 2.77 -6.52 8.59
CA SER A 2 1.40 -6.01 8.64
C SER A 2 0.83 -5.97 7.23
N ASN A 3 -0.45 -6.34 7.09
CA ASN A 3 -1.13 -6.17 5.81
C ASN A 3 -1.34 -4.68 5.57
N SER A 4 -0.82 -4.19 4.46
CA SER A 4 -0.80 -2.78 4.08
C SER A 4 -1.60 -2.57 2.82
N ARG A 5 -2.25 -1.41 2.76
CA ARG A 5 -2.97 -0.93 1.58
C ARG A 5 -2.51 0.48 1.27
N VAL A 6 -2.06 0.71 0.03
CA VAL A 6 -1.62 2.02 -0.44
C VAL A 6 -2.59 2.50 -1.51
N PHE A 7 -3.07 3.73 -1.36
CA PHE A 7 -3.89 4.42 -2.33
C PHE A 7 -3.03 5.50 -2.97
N ALA A 8 -2.87 5.43 -4.29
CA ALA A 8 -2.08 6.38 -5.03
C ALA A 8 -2.72 6.69 -6.38
N THR A 9 -2.40 7.86 -6.91
CA THR A 9 -2.58 8.18 -8.32
C THR A 9 -1.28 7.86 -9.03
N CYS A 10 -1.33 7.00 -10.04
CA CYS A 10 -0.21 6.71 -10.94
C CYS A 10 -0.54 7.24 -12.34
N HIS A 11 0.43 7.25 -13.24
CA HIS A 11 0.24 7.52 -14.65
C HIS A 11 0.59 6.26 -15.45
N ASP A 12 -0.27 5.86 -16.39
CA ASP A 12 0.06 4.74 -17.28
C ASP A 12 1.14 5.12 -18.32
N ALA A 13 1.51 4.19 -19.19
CA ALA A 13 2.53 4.42 -20.23
C ALA A 13 2.20 5.56 -21.19
N SER A 14 0.92 5.89 -21.39
CA SER A 14 0.43 7.03 -22.16
C SER A 14 0.41 8.35 -21.39
N GLY A 15 0.69 8.31 -20.08
CA GLY A 15 0.65 9.46 -19.19
C GLY A 15 -0.72 9.78 -18.59
N ALA A 16 -1.76 8.97 -18.81
CA ALA A 16 -3.07 9.23 -18.24
C ALA A 16 -3.11 8.89 -16.73
N PRO A 17 -3.74 9.73 -15.89
CA PRO A 17 -3.83 9.48 -14.47
C PRO A 17 -4.78 8.30 -14.16
N ILE A 18 -4.28 7.35 -13.39
CA ILE A 18 -5.00 6.15 -12.94
C ILE A 18 -5.02 6.07 -11.42
N SER A 19 -6.14 5.62 -10.86
CA SER A 19 -6.26 5.36 -9.42
C SER A 19 -5.79 3.94 -9.12
N VAL A 20 -4.70 3.82 -8.36
CA VAL A 20 -4.11 2.53 -7.97
C VAL A 20 -4.39 2.26 -6.51
N THR A 21 -4.94 1.07 -6.24
CA THR A 21 -4.98 0.50 -4.90
C THR A 21 -4.03 -0.68 -4.86
N TRP A 22 -2.95 -0.55 -4.10
CA TRP A 22 -1.99 -1.62 -3.86
C TRP A 22 -2.28 -2.32 -2.54
N TYR A 23 -2.11 -3.64 -2.52
CA TYR A 23 -2.23 -4.48 -1.33
C TYR A 23 -0.97 -5.32 -1.19
N GLY A 24 -0.41 -5.35 0.00
CA GLY A 24 0.75 -6.19 0.26
C GLY A 24 1.21 -6.13 1.69
N ASN A 25 2.10 -7.05 2.05
CA ASN A 25 2.71 -7.05 3.38
C ASN A 25 3.89 -6.08 3.39
N ALA A 26 3.88 -5.17 4.36
CA ALA A 26 4.98 -4.23 4.57
C ALA A 26 5.37 -4.21 6.06
N CYS A 27 6.62 -3.83 6.31
CA CYS A 27 7.14 -3.66 7.66
C CYS A 27 6.74 -2.31 8.26
N ASN A 28 6.67 -1.27 7.44
CA ASN A 28 6.30 0.09 7.83
C ASN A 28 5.69 0.85 6.63
N LEU A 29 5.25 2.11 6.85
CA LEU A 29 4.47 2.85 5.85
C LEU A 29 5.33 3.20 4.64
N ASN A 30 6.60 3.53 4.89
CA ASN A 30 7.56 3.85 3.83
C ASN A 30 7.88 2.61 2.97
N ASP A 31 8.07 1.45 3.61
CA ASP A 31 8.25 0.18 2.93
C ASP A 31 7.06 -0.15 2.03
N ALA A 32 5.82 0.06 2.49
CA ALA A 32 4.62 -0.13 1.68
C ALA A 32 4.61 0.76 0.43
N ILE A 33 4.99 2.03 0.57
CA ILE A 33 5.08 2.97 -0.57
C ILE A 33 6.16 2.53 -1.55
N GLN A 34 7.35 2.15 -1.07
CA GLN A 34 8.45 1.71 -1.93
C GLN A 34 8.10 0.44 -2.70
N ARG A 35 7.45 -0.53 -2.05
CA ARG A 35 7.00 -1.76 -2.72
C ARG A 35 5.95 -1.48 -3.79
N MET A 36 4.93 -0.68 -3.45
CA MET A 36 3.93 -0.23 -4.43
C MET A 36 4.59 0.48 -5.61
N ALA A 37 5.54 1.38 -5.36
CA ALA A 37 6.22 2.14 -6.41
C ALA A 37 7.06 1.25 -7.33
N HIS A 38 7.75 0.26 -6.77
CA HIS A 38 8.50 -0.72 -7.54
C HIS A 38 7.58 -1.55 -8.46
N GLU A 39 6.43 -1.99 -7.95
CA GLU A 39 5.44 -2.72 -8.75
C GLU A 39 4.79 -1.83 -9.82
N ALA A 40 4.50 -0.56 -9.50
CA ALA A 40 4.00 0.39 -10.49
C ALA A 40 4.99 0.56 -11.65
N GLN A 41 6.29 0.72 -11.36
CA GLN A 41 7.33 0.81 -12.39
C GLN A 41 7.46 -0.48 -13.20
N SER A 42 7.37 -1.65 -12.56
CA SER A 42 7.38 -2.95 -13.25
C SER A 42 6.22 -3.10 -14.24
N ASN A 43 5.07 -2.48 -13.96
CA ASN A 43 3.91 -2.41 -14.85
C ASN A 43 4.01 -1.29 -15.90
N GLY A 44 5.12 -0.57 -15.98
CA GLY A 44 5.30 0.57 -16.89
C GLY A 44 4.53 1.82 -16.46
N TRP A 45 4.16 1.92 -15.19
CA TRP A 45 3.46 3.08 -14.63
C TRP A 45 4.41 3.97 -13.83
N SER A 46 4.13 5.26 -13.82
CA SER A 46 4.84 6.24 -12.98
C SER A 46 4.00 6.59 -11.76
N VAL A 47 4.58 6.54 -10.57
CA VAL A 47 3.87 6.95 -9.34
C VAL A 47 3.71 8.47 -9.32
N GLY A 48 2.49 8.94 -9.13
CA GLY A 48 2.17 10.34 -8.88
C GLY A 48 2.05 10.60 -7.39
N THR A 49 0.83 10.90 -6.93
CA THR A 49 0.55 11.25 -5.53
C THR A 49 0.10 10.05 -4.72
N VAL A 50 0.75 9.80 -3.57
CA VAL A 50 0.23 8.86 -2.57
C VAL A 50 -0.79 9.58 -1.71
N ILE A 51 -2.03 9.09 -1.74
CA ILE A 51 -3.18 9.70 -1.06
C ILE A 51 -3.25 9.20 0.39
N CYS A 52 -3.10 7.89 0.57
CA CYS A 52 -3.24 7.27 1.89
C CYS A 52 -2.48 5.94 1.94
N VAL A 53 -1.90 5.65 3.11
CA VAL A 53 -1.35 4.33 3.42
C VAL A 53 -2.01 3.82 4.69
N GLN A 54 -2.68 2.68 4.59
CA GLN A 54 -3.29 2.00 5.72
C GLN A 54 -2.44 0.78 6.07
N GLN A 55 -2.17 0.60 7.35
CA GLN A 55 -1.59 -0.63 7.88
C GLN A 55 -2.54 -1.25 8.89
N ARG A 56 -2.99 -2.46 8.59
CA ARG A 56 -3.59 -3.32 9.61
C ARG A 56 -2.47 -4.01 10.36
N LYS A 57 -2.20 -3.54 11.58
CA LYS A 57 -1.47 -4.35 12.55
C LYS A 57 -2.31 -5.59 12.83
N SER A 58 -1.72 -6.76 12.67
CA SER A 58 -2.29 -8.00 13.18
C SER A 58 -2.29 -7.87 14.70
N THR A 59 -3.37 -7.37 15.30
CA THR A 59 -3.61 -7.55 16.73
C THR A 59 -3.77 -9.05 16.95
N LYS A 60 -2.72 -9.70 17.45
CA LYS A 60 -2.91 -10.96 18.18
C LYS A 60 -3.98 -10.70 19.25
N SER A 61 -4.93 -11.63 19.37
CA SER A 61 -6.10 -11.59 20.24
C SER A 61 -5.91 -10.75 21.49
N VAL A 62 -6.78 -9.76 21.70
CA VAL A 62 -7.21 -9.46 23.06
C VAL A 62 -8.05 -10.67 23.49
N GLU A 63 -7.42 -11.60 24.19
CA GLU A 63 -8.16 -12.54 25.03
C GLU A 63 -8.86 -11.69 26.10
N VAL A 64 -10.16 -11.47 25.92
CA VAL A 64 -11.01 -10.94 26.98
C VAL A 64 -11.19 -12.09 27.98
N CYS A 65 -10.35 -12.12 29.01
CA CYS A 65 -10.68 -12.84 30.23
C CYS A 65 -11.88 -12.12 30.86
N HIS A 66 -13.07 -12.70 30.79
CA HIS A 66 -14.13 -12.38 31.74
C HIS A 66 -13.86 -13.19 33.01
N GLU A 67 -13.72 -12.46 34.13
CA GLU A 67 -13.76 -12.97 35.49
C GLU A 67 -15.19 -13.31 35.94
#